data_AF-V4SRD7-F1
#
_entry.id   AF-V4SRD7-F1
#
_cell.length_a   1.000
_cell.length_b   1.000
_cell.length_c   1.000
_cell.angle_alpha   90.00
_cell.angle_beta   90.00
_cell.angle_gamma   90.00
#
_symmetry.space_group_name_H-M   'P 1'
#
loop_
_entity.id
_entity.type
_entity.pdbx_description
1 polymer ?
#
loop_
_entity_poly.entity_id
_entity_poly.type
_entity_poly.pdbx_seq_one_letter_code
_entity_poly.pdbx_strand_id
1 'polypeptide(L)'
;MDLMIYNSMTQQKELFTPIVPGKVGMYVCGVTAYDLSHLGHARAAISFDILYREMFSLMLKTLQNSPNYGQLSRQRLENNRAGERVAVDPRKHNPADFALWKAAKPGEKSWDSPWGQGRPGWHIECSAMSACYLTFKFDIHGGGIDLIFPHHENEIAQNRAACQESCVRYWMHNGHVTINNEKMSKSSGNFLTIHQITERYHPLALRHFLISAHYRSPLNYSVMQLESASDSIFYIYQTLLDCEVTLSVFQEDDGKKDRISAPAQLCFKNLQDKFYARMSYDLNTSHLLTGAFQDALKFRNNHLNMLKKKQPKNQQLVMIRSLRKIKNKVKEVLKVLGLLPRSGFSQVLQQLKDKALKRAGLVEANVLFMIEKRATTRKNKDFSMSDHISADLSTRGIALMDAGNETFWRPCVLVCNPTAL
;
A
#
# COMPACT_ATOMS: atom_id res chain seq x y z
N MET A 1 -3.01 12.57 19.28
CA MET A 1 -2.99 13.37 18.05
C MET A 1 -4.24 13.04 17.31
N ASP A 2 -4.91 14.07 16.83
CA ASP A 2 -6.23 13.94 16.25
C ASP A 2 -6.14 13.66 14.76
N LEU A 3 -7.02 12.80 14.25
CA LEU A 3 -7.07 12.42 12.84
C LEU A 3 -7.92 13.43 12.07
N MET A 4 -7.35 14.05 11.04
CA MET A 4 -8.05 14.91 10.09
C MET A 4 -8.32 14.13 8.80
N ILE A 5 -9.54 14.16 8.30
CA ILE A 5 -9.98 13.48 7.07
C ILE A 5 -10.57 14.50 6.11
N TYR A 6 -10.25 14.42 4.82
CA TYR A 6 -10.97 15.18 3.82
C TYR A 6 -12.35 14.59 3.57
N ASN A 7 -13.39 15.40 3.80
CA ASN A 7 -14.77 15.03 3.58
C ASN A 7 -15.24 15.58 2.23
N SER A 8 -15.67 14.69 1.34
CA SER A 8 -16.12 15.06 0.00
C SER A 8 -17.43 15.83 0.03
N MET A 9 -18.25 15.63 1.07
CA MET A 9 -19.51 16.35 1.28
C MET A 9 -19.30 17.84 1.56
N THR A 10 -18.30 18.19 2.38
CA THR A 10 -18.00 19.59 2.75
C THR A 10 -16.85 20.19 1.95
N GLN A 11 -16.12 19.34 1.20
CA GLN A 11 -14.91 19.66 0.45
C GLN A 11 -13.77 20.23 1.31
N GLN A 12 -13.74 19.90 2.60
CA GLN A 12 -12.73 20.37 3.55
C GLN A 12 -12.13 19.22 4.36
N LYS A 13 -10.98 19.49 4.99
CA LYS A 13 -10.40 18.57 5.98
C LYS A 13 -11.05 18.86 7.32
N GLU A 14 -11.62 17.83 7.92
CA GLU A 14 -12.33 17.91 9.18
C GLU A 14 -11.68 17.02 10.22
N LEU A 15 -11.81 17.41 11.49
CA LEU A 15 -11.46 16.55 12.60
C LEU A 15 -12.40 15.32 12.61
N PHE A 16 -11.81 14.13 12.55
CA PHE A 16 -12.55 12.88 12.64
C PHE A 16 -13.07 12.67 14.07
N THR A 17 -14.40 12.65 14.21
CA THR A 17 -15.09 12.34 15.47
C THR A 17 -16.06 11.18 15.21
N PRO A 18 -15.85 10.00 15.82
CA PRO A 18 -16.77 8.89 15.65
C PRO A 18 -18.12 9.17 16.31
N ILE A 19 -19.20 8.64 15.74
CA ILE A 19 -20.56 8.67 16.30
C ILE A 19 -20.58 8.02 17.68
N VAL A 20 -19.90 6.87 17.82
CA VAL A 20 -19.75 6.16 19.09
C VAL A 20 -18.28 6.20 19.49
N PRO A 21 -17.91 6.83 20.63
CA PRO A 21 -16.53 6.86 21.10
C PRO A 21 -15.90 5.47 21.15
N GLY A 22 -14.71 5.33 20.57
CA GLY A 22 -13.97 4.06 20.53
C GLY A 22 -14.47 3.04 19.49
N LYS A 23 -15.46 3.38 18.66
CA LYS A 23 -15.93 2.55 17.54
C LYS A 23 -15.93 3.36 16.24
N VAL A 24 -15.73 2.69 15.12
CA VAL A 24 -15.80 3.29 13.79
C VAL A 24 -16.58 2.36 12.87
N GLY A 25 -17.71 2.84 12.36
CA GLY A 25 -18.45 2.21 11.27
C GLY A 25 -17.95 2.72 9.92
N MET A 26 -17.38 1.83 9.12
CA MET A 26 -16.87 2.16 7.79
C MET A 26 -17.43 1.21 6.74
N TYR A 27 -18.00 1.77 5.68
CA TYR A 27 -18.43 1.05 4.49
C TYR A 27 -17.65 1.55 3.27
N VAL A 28 -17.21 0.65 2.40
CA VAL A 28 -16.49 1.01 1.17
C VAL A 28 -17.08 0.20 0.02
N CYS A 29 -17.51 0.90 -1.02
CA CYS A 29 -18.06 0.26 -2.21
C CYS A 29 -17.04 -0.70 -2.86
N GLY A 30 -17.47 -1.94 -3.07
CA GLY A 30 -16.66 -3.02 -3.62
C GLY A 30 -16.50 -2.95 -5.13
N VAL A 31 -15.75 -3.91 -5.68
CA VAL A 31 -15.65 -4.13 -7.12
C VAL A 31 -16.78 -5.03 -7.59
N THR A 32 -17.00 -5.02 -8.90
CA THR A 32 -17.82 -6.05 -9.53
C THR A 32 -17.05 -7.30 -9.84
N ALA A 33 -17.54 -8.44 -9.36
CA ALA A 33 -16.96 -9.75 -9.61
C ALA A 33 -17.38 -10.41 -10.95
N TYR A 34 -17.32 -9.69 -12.07
CA TYR A 34 -17.62 -10.23 -13.42
C TYR A 34 -16.37 -10.48 -14.27
N ASP A 35 -15.23 -9.94 -13.86
CA ASP A 35 -13.99 -9.96 -14.62
C ASP A 35 -12.80 -9.67 -13.68
N LEU A 36 -11.58 -9.79 -14.20
CA LEU A 36 -10.35 -9.52 -13.48
C LEU A 36 -10.27 -8.06 -13.03
N SER A 37 -9.82 -7.88 -11.79
CA SER A 37 -9.59 -6.56 -11.22
C SER A 37 -8.35 -5.88 -11.81
N HIS A 38 -8.46 -4.57 -12.02
CA HIS A 38 -7.39 -3.74 -12.55
C HIS A 38 -6.77 -2.83 -11.50
N LEU A 39 -5.76 -2.07 -11.91
CA LEU A 39 -4.96 -1.21 -11.03
C LEU A 39 -5.79 -0.18 -10.25
N GLY A 40 -6.82 0.40 -10.87
CA GLY A 40 -7.79 1.26 -10.19
C GLY A 40 -8.47 0.60 -8.98
N HIS A 41 -8.88 -0.67 -9.09
CA HIS A 41 -9.47 -1.43 -7.97
C HIS A 41 -8.45 -1.67 -6.85
N ALA A 42 -7.21 -2.04 -7.21
CA ALA A 42 -6.15 -2.21 -6.23
C ALA A 42 -5.89 -0.91 -5.45
N ARG A 43 -5.90 0.24 -6.15
CA ARG A 43 -5.71 1.54 -5.53
C ARG A 43 -6.79 1.87 -4.50
N ALA A 44 -8.05 1.68 -4.86
CA ALA A 44 -9.16 1.91 -3.94
C ALA A 44 -9.01 1.01 -2.70
N ALA A 45 -8.89 -0.29 -2.90
CA ALA A 45 -8.75 -1.27 -1.81
C ALA A 45 -7.55 -0.94 -0.88
N ILE A 46 -6.40 -0.57 -1.44
CA ILE A 46 -5.19 -0.25 -0.66
C ILE A 46 -5.35 1.06 0.12
N SER A 47 -6.00 2.08 -0.46
CA SER A 47 -6.23 3.36 0.21
C SER A 47 -7.07 3.18 1.47
N PHE A 48 -8.15 2.39 1.36
CA PHE A 48 -9.03 2.10 2.49
C PHE A 48 -8.46 1.06 3.47
N ASP A 49 -7.61 0.13 3.02
CA ASP A 49 -6.83 -0.74 3.91
C ASP A 49 -5.82 0.05 4.76
N ILE A 50 -5.20 1.12 4.22
CA ILE A 50 -4.34 2.01 5.01
C ILE A 50 -5.16 2.79 6.04
N LEU A 51 -6.31 3.34 5.66
CA LEU A 51 -7.22 3.99 6.59
C LEU A 51 -7.59 3.04 7.73
N TYR A 52 -8.03 1.82 7.40
CA TYR A 52 -8.37 0.79 8.38
C TYR A 52 -7.19 0.50 9.33
N ARG A 53 -5.98 0.31 8.80
CA ARG A 53 -4.78 0.04 9.61
C ARG A 53 -4.42 1.20 10.54
N GLU A 54 -4.53 2.44 10.05
CA GLU A 54 -4.26 3.63 10.86
C GLU A 54 -5.30 3.79 11.96
N MET A 55 -6.59 3.67 11.64
CA MET A 55 -7.66 3.75 12.63
C MET A 55 -7.56 2.63 13.68
N PHE A 56 -7.24 1.41 13.26
CA PHE A 56 -7.00 0.30 14.18
C PHE A 56 -5.78 0.55 15.09
N SER A 57 -4.70 1.12 14.54
CA SER A 57 -3.50 1.52 15.31
C SER A 57 -3.82 2.61 16.34
N LEU A 58 -4.58 3.63 15.96
CA LEU A 58 -5.02 4.70 16.84
C LEU A 58 -5.97 4.18 17.92
N MET A 59 -6.94 3.34 17.55
CA MET A 59 -7.90 2.75 18.47
C MET A 59 -7.21 1.85 19.50
N LEU A 60 -6.27 0.98 19.08
CA LEU A 60 -5.48 0.18 20.03
C LEU A 60 -4.72 1.05 21.04
N LYS A 61 -4.14 2.17 20.61
CA LYS A 61 -3.43 3.10 21.51
C LYS A 61 -4.39 3.75 22.51
N THR A 62 -5.59 4.12 22.08
CA THR A 62 -6.63 4.65 22.98
C THR A 62 -7.15 3.59 23.96
N LEU A 63 -7.34 2.36 23.48
CA LEU A 63 -7.85 1.23 24.27
C LEU A 63 -6.84 0.72 25.31
N GLN A 64 -5.54 0.68 24.97
CA GLN A 64 -4.47 0.34 25.93
C GLN A 64 -4.41 1.31 27.11
N ASN A 65 -4.95 2.52 26.96
CA ASN A 65 -5.03 3.52 28.01
C ASN A 65 -6.39 3.55 28.73
N SER A 66 -7.29 2.60 28.46
CA SER A 66 -8.63 2.53 29.06
C SER A 66 -8.74 1.36 30.06
N PRO A 67 -9.11 1.60 31.33
CA PRO A 67 -9.11 0.57 32.37
C PRO A 67 -10.18 -0.53 32.22
N ASN A 68 -11.12 -0.42 31.28
CA ASN A 68 -12.31 -1.28 31.20
C ASN A 68 -12.44 -2.10 29.91
N TYR A 69 -11.43 -2.11 29.02
CA TYR A 69 -11.57 -2.74 27.71
C TYR A 69 -11.43 -4.28 27.75
N GLY A 70 -12.43 -5.00 27.22
CA GLY A 70 -12.38 -6.46 27.02
C GLY A 70 -13.42 -7.31 27.75
N GLN A 71 -14.37 -6.69 28.47
CA GLN A 71 -15.28 -7.45 29.36
C GLN A 71 -16.41 -8.26 28.66
N LEU A 72 -16.67 -8.14 27.33
CA LEU A 72 -17.95 -8.62 26.78
C LEU A 72 -17.99 -9.48 25.49
N SER A 73 -17.23 -9.24 24.40
CA SER A 73 -17.75 -9.58 23.05
C SER A 73 -17.06 -10.71 22.25
N ARG A 74 -16.96 -11.94 22.77
CA ARG A 74 -16.38 -13.07 22.01
C ARG A 74 -17.15 -13.38 20.68
N GLN A 75 -16.73 -12.93 19.49
CA GLN A 75 -16.86 -13.63 18.16
C GLN A 75 -16.33 -12.87 16.90
N ARG A 76 -16.17 -13.60 15.76
CA ARG A 76 -15.45 -13.26 14.49
C ARG A 76 -16.37 -13.14 13.24
N LEU A 77 -15.85 -12.47 12.20
CA LEU A 77 -16.50 -11.98 10.95
C LEU A 77 -15.89 -12.63 9.67
N GLU A 78 -16.68 -13.19 8.73
CA GLU A 78 -16.24 -13.46 7.33
C GLU A 78 -17.37 -13.50 6.25
N ASN A 79 -17.03 -12.94 5.06
CA ASN A 79 -17.51 -13.17 3.66
C ASN A 79 -18.42 -12.16 2.90
N ASN A 80 -18.03 -11.87 1.65
CA ASN A 80 -18.14 -10.59 0.90
C ASN A 80 -18.21 -10.82 -0.65
N ARG A 81 -18.96 -10.00 -1.45
CA ARG A 81 -18.70 -9.46 -2.84
C ARG A 81 -19.94 -9.27 -3.77
N ALA A 82 -19.97 -8.19 -4.59
CA ALA A 82 -21.06 -7.76 -5.50
C ALA A 82 -20.59 -7.35 -6.94
N GLY A 83 -21.47 -6.75 -7.78
CA GLY A 83 -21.37 -6.63 -9.27
C GLY A 83 -21.89 -5.35 -10.05
N GLU A 84 -21.60 -5.13 -11.37
CA GLU A 84 -21.48 -3.82 -12.14
C GLU A 84 -22.57 -3.63 -13.22
N ARG A 85 -22.65 -2.38 -13.72
CA ARG A 85 -23.73 -1.69 -14.47
C ARG A 85 -23.77 -1.92 -16.00
N VAL A 86 -24.96 -1.68 -16.58
CA VAL A 86 -25.21 -1.34 -18.00
C VAL A 86 -26.34 -0.30 -18.15
N ALA A 87 -26.12 0.62 -19.12
CA ALA A 87 -26.95 1.52 -19.98
C ALA A 87 -28.28 2.18 -19.52
N VAL A 88 -28.54 3.35 -20.12
CA VAL A 88 -29.68 4.27 -19.88
C VAL A 88 -30.97 3.75 -20.51
N ASP A 89 -32.09 3.86 -19.77
CA ASP A 89 -33.41 3.29 -20.08
C ASP A 89 -34.42 4.40 -20.47
N PRO A 90 -35.15 4.28 -21.59
CA PRO A 90 -36.11 5.28 -22.06
C PRO A 90 -37.45 5.32 -21.29
N ARG A 91 -37.70 4.43 -20.32
CA ARG A 91 -38.95 4.38 -19.51
C ARG A 91 -38.94 5.31 -18.29
N LYS A 92 -37.88 6.07 -18.10
CA LYS A 92 -37.73 6.98 -16.96
C LYS A 92 -38.59 8.24 -17.16
N HIS A 93 -39.25 8.71 -16.09
CA HIS A 93 -40.00 9.97 -16.14
C HIS A 93 -39.05 11.18 -16.13
N ASN A 94 -37.91 11.03 -15.46
CA ASN A 94 -36.77 11.95 -15.50
C ASN A 94 -35.49 11.19 -15.88
N PRO A 95 -34.64 11.69 -16.80
CA PRO A 95 -33.35 11.06 -17.14
C PRO A 95 -32.47 10.68 -15.92
N ALA A 96 -32.59 11.41 -14.81
CA ALA A 96 -31.89 11.16 -13.55
C ALA A 96 -32.43 9.98 -12.70
N ASP A 97 -33.63 9.45 -13.01
CA ASP A 97 -34.22 8.33 -12.28
C ASP A 97 -33.29 7.10 -12.32
N PHE A 98 -33.25 6.31 -11.25
CA PHE A 98 -32.43 5.11 -11.17
C PHE A 98 -33.23 3.92 -10.62
N ALA A 99 -32.93 2.72 -11.11
CA ALA A 99 -33.67 1.52 -10.74
C ALA A 99 -33.31 1.04 -9.32
N LEU A 100 -34.33 0.82 -8.49
CA LEU A 100 -34.21 0.10 -7.21
C LEU A 100 -34.28 -1.42 -7.43
N TRP A 101 -35.26 -1.87 -8.22
CA TRP A 101 -35.45 -3.25 -8.62
C TRP A 101 -35.56 -3.35 -10.15
N LYS A 102 -34.91 -4.34 -10.75
CA LYS A 102 -34.92 -4.59 -12.20
C LYS A 102 -35.67 -5.89 -12.46
N ALA A 103 -36.74 -5.83 -13.24
CA ALA A 103 -37.44 -7.03 -13.71
C ALA A 103 -36.47 -7.97 -14.44
N ALA A 104 -36.65 -9.28 -14.24
CA ALA A 104 -35.79 -10.29 -14.82
C ALA A 104 -35.99 -10.37 -16.33
N LYS A 105 -34.89 -10.45 -17.09
CA LYS A 105 -34.93 -10.85 -18.49
C LYS A 105 -34.94 -12.38 -18.59
N PRO A 106 -35.47 -12.96 -19.68
CA PRO A 106 -35.43 -14.41 -19.89
C PRO A 106 -34.01 -14.96 -19.74
N GLY A 107 -33.82 -15.96 -18.87
CA GLY A 107 -32.53 -16.60 -18.61
C GLY A 107 -31.60 -15.89 -17.61
N GLU A 108 -31.95 -14.70 -17.10
CA GLU A 108 -31.19 -14.07 -16.01
C GLU A 108 -31.54 -14.69 -14.65
N LYS A 109 -30.57 -14.71 -13.72
CA LYS A 109 -30.86 -15.02 -12.31
C LYS A 109 -31.82 -13.99 -11.73
N SER A 110 -32.88 -14.46 -11.07
CA SER A 110 -33.90 -13.63 -10.46
C SER A 110 -34.30 -14.16 -9.09
N TRP A 111 -34.92 -13.27 -8.32
CA TRP A 111 -35.55 -13.54 -7.04
C TRP A 111 -37.00 -13.07 -7.07
N ASP A 112 -37.82 -13.72 -6.26
CA ASP A 112 -39.20 -13.29 -6.08
C ASP A 112 -39.28 -11.98 -5.29
N SER A 113 -40.25 -11.13 -5.63
CA SER A 113 -40.46 -9.84 -4.95
C SER A 113 -41.91 -9.37 -5.12
N PRO A 114 -42.37 -8.38 -4.32
CA PRO A 114 -43.69 -7.79 -4.49
C PRO A 114 -43.96 -7.17 -5.87
N TRP A 115 -42.91 -6.92 -6.66
CA TRP A 115 -43.00 -6.37 -8.02
C TRP A 115 -42.72 -7.43 -9.10
N GLY A 116 -42.77 -8.71 -8.72
CA GLY A 116 -42.48 -9.85 -9.59
C GLY A 116 -41.01 -10.24 -9.63
N GLN A 117 -40.69 -11.20 -10.50
CA GLN A 117 -39.34 -11.76 -10.65
C GLN A 117 -38.35 -10.69 -11.12
N GLY A 118 -37.25 -10.53 -10.39
CA GLY A 118 -36.23 -9.55 -10.74
C GLY A 118 -34.97 -9.64 -9.91
N ARG A 119 -34.21 -8.55 -9.88
CA ARG A 119 -32.94 -8.43 -9.16
C ARG A 119 -32.70 -6.99 -8.73
N PRO A 120 -31.88 -6.74 -7.70
CA PRO A 120 -31.59 -5.38 -7.27
C PRO A 120 -30.90 -4.55 -8.37
N GLY A 121 -31.09 -3.23 -8.30
CA GLY A 121 -30.27 -2.27 -9.01
C GLY A 121 -28.98 -1.98 -8.24
N TRP A 122 -27.87 -1.70 -8.95
CA TRP A 122 -26.55 -1.54 -8.34
C TRP A 122 -26.51 -0.59 -7.12
N HIS A 123 -27.27 0.51 -7.14
CA HIS A 123 -27.27 1.46 -6.03
C HIS A 123 -27.92 0.90 -4.75
N ILE A 124 -29.06 0.22 -4.87
CA ILE A 124 -29.85 -0.19 -3.70
C ILE A 124 -29.14 -1.24 -2.85
N GLU A 125 -28.22 -2.01 -3.46
CA GLU A 125 -27.42 -3.02 -2.77
C GLU A 125 -26.57 -2.38 -1.66
N CYS A 126 -25.83 -1.31 -1.98
CA CYS A 126 -24.97 -0.62 -1.02
C CYS A 126 -25.78 0.09 0.07
N SER A 127 -26.88 0.77 -0.29
CA SER A 127 -27.79 1.37 0.69
C SER A 127 -28.38 0.34 1.66
N ALA A 128 -28.92 -0.76 1.17
CA ALA A 128 -29.54 -1.78 2.00
C ALA A 128 -28.50 -2.50 2.90
N MET A 129 -27.35 -2.89 2.35
CA MET A 129 -26.31 -3.59 3.11
C MET A 129 -25.67 -2.69 4.17
N SER A 130 -25.29 -1.45 3.79
CA SER A 130 -24.67 -0.52 4.75
C SER A 130 -25.64 -0.20 5.90
N ALA A 131 -26.92 0.04 5.60
CA ALA A 131 -27.94 0.25 6.62
C ALA A 131 -28.16 -1.00 7.50
N CYS A 132 -28.15 -2.20 6.94
CA CYS A 132 -28.31 -3.44 7.69
C CYS A 132 -27.17 -3.68 8.68
N TYR A 133 -25.91 -3.51 8.24
CA TYR A 133 -24.73 -3.84 9.05
C TYR A 133 -24.22 -2.70 9.94
N LEU A 134 -24.46 -1.44 9.54
CA LEU A 134 -23.94 -0.25 10.24
C LEU A 134 -25.03 0.71 10.72
N THR A 135 -26.30 0.43 10.45
CA THR A 135 -27.46 1.34 10.58
C THR A 135 -27.48 2.44 9.52
N PHE A 136 -28.58 3.20 9.46
CA PHE A 136 -28.68 4.41 8.60
C PHE A 136 -27.74 5.56 9.04
N LYS A 137 -27.04 5.42 10.17
CA LYS A 137 -26.11 6.41 10.70
C LYS A 137 -24.74 5.79 10.98
N PHE A 138 -23.72 6.13 10.19
CA PHE A 138 -22.37 5.60 10.37
C PHE A 138 -21.28 6.62 10.00
N ASP A 139 -20.02 6.29 10.32
CA ASP A 139 -18.93 7.27 10.34
C ASP A 139 -18.39 7.57 8.95
N ILE A 140 -17.91 6.55 8.22
CA ILE A 140 -17.15 6.72 6.99
C ILE A 140 -17.77 5.91 5.84
N HIS A 141 -18.04 6.57 4.72
CA HIS A 141 -18.37 5.91 3.45
C HIS A 141 -17.27 6.20 2.41
N GLY A 142 -16.69 5.14 1.85
CA GLY A 142 -15.58 5.20 0.91
C GLY A 142 -15.89 4.69 -0.50
N GLY A 143 -15.20 5.21 -1.51
CA GLY A 143 -15.21 4.65 -2.85
C GLY A 143 -14.18 5.29 -3.79
N GLY A 144 -14.18 4.88 -5.06
CA GLY A 144 -13.49 5.61 -6.12
C GLY A 144 -14.16 6.96 -6.38
N ILE A 145 -13.40 7.96 -6.86
CA ILE A 145 -13.96 9.30 -7.17
C ILE A 145 -15.08 9.28 -8.21
N ASP A 146 -15.12 8.27 -9.09
CA ASP A 146 -16.23 8.05 -10.02
C ASP A 146 -17.50 7.50 -9.37
N LEU A 147 -17.44 7.08 -8.11
CA LEU A 147 -18.63 6.67 -7.37
C LEU A 147 -19.38 7.85 -6.75
N ILE A 148 -18.77 9.05 -6.66
CA ILE A 148 -19.47 10.26 -6.20
C ILE A 148 -20.78 10.40 -6.97
N PHE A 149 -20.71 10.37 -8.31
CA PHE A 149 -21.89 10.44 -9.17
C PHE A 149 -21.87 9.33 -10.24
N PRO A 150 -23.00 8.64 -10.47
CA PRO A 150 -24.27 8.77 -9.75
C PRO A 150 -24.36 7.87 -8.51
N HIS A 151 -23.33 7.08 -8.19
CA HIS A 151 -23.50 5.96 -7.26
C HIS A 151 -23.86 6.39 -5.84
N HIS A 152 -22.98 7.13 -5.18
CA HIS A 152 -23.13 7.60 -3.81
C HIS A 152 -24.22 8.67 -3.68
N GLU A 153 -24.41 9.52 -4.69
CA GLU A 153 -25.54 10.47 -4.73
C GLU A 153 -26.89 9.73 -4.65
N ASN A 154 -27.03 8.63 -5.40
CA ASN A 154 -28.23 7.81 -5.36
C ASN A 154 -28.36 7.05 -4.03
N GLU A 155 -27.26 6.62 -3.42
CA GLU A 155 -27.30 6.00 -2.09
C GLU A 155 -27.77 6.97 -1.00
N ILE A 156 -27.34 8.23 -1.07
CA ILE A 156 -27.81 9.29 -0.17
C ILE A 156 -29.31 9.49 -0.35
N ALA A 157 -29.79 9.57 -1.59
CA ALA A 157 -31.21 9.72 -1.89
C ALA A 157 -32.04 8.53 -1.38
N GLN A 158 -31.59 7.30 -1.65
CA GLN A 158 -32.23 6.06 -1.19
C GLN A 158 -32.32 6.00 0.34
N ASN A 159 -31.21 6.24 1.04
CA ASN A 159 -31.16 6.14 2.48
C ASN A 159 -31.98 7.24 3.16
N ARG A 160 -31.99 8.47 2.63
CA ARG A 160 -32.82 9.57 3.17
C ARG A 160 -34.31 9.36 2.93
N ALA A 161 -34.69 8.78 1.79
CA ALA A 161 -36.07 8.43 1.51
C ALA A 161 -36.57 7.31 2.43
N ALA A 162 -35.73 6.32 2.74
CA ALA A 162 -36.06 5.23 3.66
C ALA A 162 -36.02 5.66 5.14
N CYS A 163 -35.09 6.53 5.52
CA CYS A 163 -34.91 7.05 6.87
C CYS A 163 -34.44 8.51 6.81
N GLN A 164 -35.32 9.44 7.17
CA GLN A 164 -35.05 10.89 7.08
C GLN A 164 -33.82 11.31 7.89
N GLU A 165 -33.51 10.61 8.98
CA GLU A 165 -32.35 10.88 9.83
C GLU A 165 -31.04 10.24 9.34
N SER A 166 -31.04 9.57 8.18
CA SER A 166 -29.85 8.92 7.63
C SER A 166 -28.66 9.89 7.53
N CYS A 167 -27.51 9.46 8.04
CA CYS A 167 -26.31 10.30 8.11
C CYS A 167 -25.02 9.49 7.97
N VAL A 168 -24.26 9.78 6.92
CA VAL A 168 -22.85 9.42 6.81
C VAL A 168 -22.05 10.68 7.15
N ARG A 169 -21.18 10.63 8.17
CA ARG A 169 -20.42 11.81 8.60
C ARG A 169 -19.32 12.21 7.60
N TYR A 170 -18.55 11.23 7.13
CA TYR A 170 -17.38 11.48 6.29
C TYR A 170 -17.44 10.66 4.98
N TRP A 171 -17.43 11.36 3.85
CA TRP A 171 -17.36 10.76 2.51
C TRP A 171 -15.94 10.84 1.97
N MET A 172 -15.30 9.69 1.74
CA MET A 172 -13.90 9.61 1.29
C MET A 172 -13.81 9.01 -0.11
N HIS A 173 -13.06 9.66 -1.00
CA HIS A 173 -12.90 9.19 -2.37
C HIS A 173 -11.43 9.16 -2.81
N ASN A 174 -10.99 8.03 -3.38
CA ASN A 174 -9.64 7.92 -3.94
C ASN A 174 -9.60 8.38 -5.41
N GLY A 175 -8.50 9.01 -5.79
CA GLY A 175 -8.26 9.48 -7.15
C GLY A 175 -8.08 8.34 -8.16
N HIS A 176 -8.24 8.65 -9.43
CA HIS A 176 -8.08 7.71 -10.53
C HIS A 176 -6.64 7.23 -10.71
N VAL A 177 -6.49 6.03 -11.26
CA VAL A 177 -5.24 5.60 -11.87
C VAL A 177 -5.32 5.93 -13.36
N THR A 178 -4.26 6.56 -13.89
CA THR A 178 -4.16 6.93 -15.30
C THR A 178 -3.01 6.19 -15.98
N ILE A 179 -3.08 5.98 -17.29
CA ILE A 179 -1.95 5.59 -18.14
C ILE A 179 -1.80 6.69 -19.19
N ASN A 180 -0.59 7.23 -19.37
CA ASN A 180 -0.35 8.37 -20.27
C ASN A 180 -1.28 9.58 -19.98
N ASN A 181 -1.58 9.83 -18.71
CA ASN A 181 -2.55 10.83 -18.24
C ASN A 181 -4.02 10.59 -18.66
N GLU A 182 -4.35 9.47 -19.32
CA GLU A 182 -5.73 9.08 -19.61
C GLU A 182 -6.29 8.14 -18.54
N LYS A 183 -7.59 8.27 -18.22
CA LYS A 183 -8.26 7.38 -17.27
C LYS A 183 -8.22 5.95 -17.79
N MET A 184 -7.76 5.03 -16.93
CA MET A 184 -7.82 3.60 -17.20
C MET A 184 -9.28 3.14 -17.33
N SER A 185 -9.62 2.50 -18.45
CA SER A 185 -10.94 1.89 -18.65
C SER A 185 -10.84 0.65 -19.53
N LYS A 186 -11.76 -0.31 -19.36
CA LYS A 186 -11.83 -1.47 -20.24
C LYS A 186 -12.22 -1.08 -21.67
N SER A 187 -13.14 -0.12 -21.79
CA SER A 187 -13.64 0.39 -23.07
C SER A 187 -12.56 1.04 -23.93
N SER A 188 -11.54 1.66 -23.33
CA SER A 188 -10.41 2.24 -24.05
C SER A 188 -9.29 1.24 -24.35
N GLY A 189 -9.40 -0.02 -23.91
CA GLY A 189 -8.35 -1.04 -24.04
C GLY A 189 -7.07 -0.75 -23.23
N ASN A 190 -6.96 0.43 -22.64
CA ASN A 190 -5.78 0.90 -21.90
C ASN A 190 -5.92 0.58 -20.41
N PHE A 191 -6.07 -0.71 -20.07
CA PHE A 191 -6.14 -1.16 -18.68
C PHE A 191 -5.17 -2.30 -18.40
N LEU A 192 -4.64 -2.30 -17.17
CA LEU A 192 -3.73 -3.33 -16.68
C LEU A 192 -4.37 -4.03 -15.50
N THR A 193 -4.51 -5.35 -15.63
CA THR A 193 -4.99 -6.19 -14.55
C THR A 193 -3.93 -6.31 -13.46
N ILE A 194 -4.38 -6.52 -12.22
CA ILE A 194 -3.49 -6.81 -11.10
C ILE A 194 -2.68 -8.08 -11.39
N HIS A 195 -3.29 -9.06 -12.06
CA HIS A 195 -2.64 -10.31 -12.46
C HIS A 195 -1.45 -10.05 -13.37
N GLN A 196 -1.63 -9.35 -14.50
CA GLN A 196 -0.56 -9.01 -15.45
C GLN A 196 0.61 -8.28 -14.78
N ILE A 197 0.33 -7.36 -13.85
CA ILE A 197 1.38 -6.64 -13.12
C ILE A 197 2.11 -7.60 -12.16
N THR A 198 1.37 -8.40 -11.38
CA THR A 198 1.95 -9.30 -10.37
C THR A 198 2.67 -10.50 -10.97
N GLU A 199 2.44 -10.82 -12.25
CA GLU A 199 3.28 -11.76 -13.00
C GLU A 199 4.72 -11.26 -13.14
N ARG A 200 4.94 -9.94 -13.23
CA ARG A 200 6.23 -9.30 -13.51
C ARG A 200 6.84 -8.55 -12.31
N TYR A 201 6.01 -8.08 -11.39
CA TYR A 201 6.42 -7.36 -10.19
C TYR A 201 5.89 -8.05 -8.94
N HIS A 202 6.60 -7.91 -7.82
CA HIS A 202 6.12 -8.43 -6.55
C HIS A 202 4.90 -7.61 -6.06
N PRO A 203 3.86 -8.23 -5.45
CA PRO A 203 2.68 -7.50 -4.96
C PRO A 203 2.99 -6.35 -3.97
N LEU A 204 4.08 -6.47 -3.19
CA LEU A 204 4.52 -5.39 -2.29
C LEU A 204 5.15 -4.21 -3.04
N ALA A 205 5.77 -4.44 -4.19
CA ALA A 205 6.23 -3.36 -5.08
C ALA A 205 5.03 -2.62 -5.71
N LEU A 206 4.02 -3.38 -6.16
CA LEU A 206 2.76 -2.81 -6.63
C LEU A 206 2.07 -1.97 -5.54
N ARG A 207 2.00 -2.50 -4.32
CA ARG A 207 1.44 -1.77 -3.18
C ARG A 207 2.22 -0.49 -2.90
N HIS A 208 3.55 -0.54 -2.87
CA HIS A 208 4.40 0.62 -2.67
C HIS A 208 4.16 1.70 -3.73
N PHE A 209 4.08 1.32 -5.01
CA PHE A 209 3.71 2.22 -6.10
C PHE A 209 2.34 2.88 -5.86
N LEU A 210 1.33 2.11 -5.47
CA LEU A 210 -0.03 2.65 -5.27
C LEU A 210 -0.13 3.67 -4.13
N ILE A 211 0.80 3.62 -3.17
CA ILE A 211 0.83 4.52 -2.01
C ILE A 211 1.90 5.60 -2.11
N SER A 212 2.63 5.66 -3.23
CA SER A 212 3.64 6.69 -3.50
C SER A 212 3.03 8.04 -3.87
N ALA A 213 1.72 8.08 -4.16
CA ALA A 213 0.94 9.29 -4.30
C ALA A 213 -0.14 9.35 -3.21
N HIS A 214 -0.56 10.57 -2.85
CA HIS A 214 -1.67 10.77 -1.94
C HIS A 214 -2.94 10.10 -2.49
N TYR A 215 -3.75 9.45 -1.64
CA TYR A 215 -4.88 8.63 -2.10
C TYR A 215 -5.89 9.40 -2.98
N ARG A 216 -6.09 10.70 -2.70
CA ARG A 216 -6.96 11.61 -3.46
C ARG A 216 -6.40 12.08 -4.80
N SER A 217 -5.08 12.14 -4.97
CA SER A 217 -4.46 12.66 -6.19
C SER A 217 -4.59 11.64 -7.33
N PRO A 218 -4.62 12.02 -8.61
CA PRO A 218 -4.40 11.06 -9.69
C PRO A 218 -3.05 10.34 -9.52
N LEU A 219 -2.99 9.06 -9.89
CA LEU A 219 -1.75 8.27 -9.90
C LEU A 219 -1.52 7.80 -11.32
N ASN A 220 -0.53 8.41 -11.98
CA ASN A 220 -0.12 7.98 -13.29
C ASN A 220 0.71 6.70 -13.17
N TYR A 221 0.36 5.71 -13.99
CA TYR A 221 1.11 4.47 -14.15
C TYR A 221 2.22 4.67 -15.17
N SER A 222 3.40 4.18 -14.82
CA SER A 222 4.48 3.92 -15.76
C SER A 222 5.32 2.74 -15.29
N VAL A 223 5.95 2.05 -16.23
CA VAL A 223 6.90 0.97 -15.94
C VAL A 223 8.03 1.49 -15.04
N MET A 224 8.55 2.69 -15.33
CA MET A 224 9.62 3.31 -14.54
C MET A 224 9.25 3.52 -13.07
N GLN A 225 8.01 3.93 -12.77
CA GLN A 225 7.55 4.08 -11.39
C GLN A 225 7.39 2.73 -10.68
N LEU A 226 6.98 1.67 -11.38
CA LEU A 226 6.94 0.32 -10.82
C LEU A 226 8.34 -0.24 -10.57
N GLU A 227 9.30 0.00 -11.47
CA GLU A 227 10.70 -0.37 -11.24
C GLU A 227 11.26 0.36 -10.02
N SER A 228 11.01 1.67 -9.90
CA SER A 228 11.41 2.46 -8.73
C SER A 228 10.77 1.94 -7.43
N ALA A 229 9.50 1.55 -7.47
CA ALA A 229 8.84 0.94 -6.32
C ALA A 229 9.41 -0.44 -5.97
N SER A 230 9.78 -1.24 -6.97
CA SER A 230 10.45 -2.53 -6.78
C SER A 230 11.84 -2.37 -6.16
N ASP A 231 12.65 -1.44 -6.67
CA ASP A 231 13.96 -1.10 -6.12
C ASP A 231 13.85 -0.58 -4.68
N SER A 232 12.88 0.31 -4.42
CA SER A 232 12.61 0.84 -3.07
C SER A 232 12.29 -0.27 -2.07
N ILE A 233 11.42 -1.21 -2.46
CA ILE A 233 11.06 -2.34 -1.60
C ILE A 233 12.24 -3.29 -1.38
N PHE A 234 13.04 -3.55 -2.42
CA PHE A 234 14.27 -4.32 -2.27
C PHE A 234 15.22 -3.66 -1.27
N TYR A 235 15.47 -2.35 -1.40
CA TYR A 235 16.33 -1.59 -0.49
C TYR A 235 15.83 -1.65 0.96
N ILE A 236 14.53 -1.46 1.20
CA ILE A 236 13.91 -1.52 2.52
C ILE A 236 14.16 -2.88 3.17
N TYR A 237 13.87 -3.97 2.44
CA TYR A 237 13.96 -5.31 2.99
C TYR A 237 15.39 -5.80 3.13
N GLN A 238 16.29 -5.45 2.21
CA GLN A 238 17.72 -5.75 2.34
C GLN A 238 18.29 -5.06 3.59
N THR A 239 17.99 -3.77 3.77
CA THR A 239 18.41 -3.01 4.96
C THR A 239 17.85 -3.62 6.26
N LEU A 240 16.63 -4.17 6.23
CA LEU A 240 16.03 -4.86 7.37
C LEU A 240 16.68 -6.22 7.65
N LEU A 241 16.89 -7.02 6.61
CA LEU A 241 17.54 -8.33 6.70
C LEU A 241 18.97 -8.20 7.21
N ASP A 242 19.79 -7.31 6.63
CA ASP A 242 21.19 -7.10 7.03
C ASP A 242 21.30 -6.74 8.52
N CYS A 243 20.32 -5.99 9.02
CA CYS A 243 20.23 -5.63 10.41
C CYS A 243 19.78 -6.79 11.29
N GLU A 244 18.82 -7.60 10.87
CA GLU A 244 18.39 -8.79 11.62
C GLU A 244 19.54 -9.80 11.71
N VAL A 245 20.24 -10.07 10.60
CA VAL A 245 21.42 -10.94 10.55
C VAL A 245 22.53 -10.39 11.45
N THR A 246 22.90 -9.11 11.31
CA THR A 246 23.97 -8.51 12.12
C THR A 246 23.62 -8.51 13.62
N LEU A 247 22.38 -8.21 13.97
CA LEU A 247 21.95 -8.14 15.38
C LEU A 247 21.78 -9.53 16.01
N SER A 248 21.55 -10.58 15.22
CA SER A 248 21.37 -11.96 15.74
C SER A 248 22.61 -12.53 16.41
N VAL A 249 23.80 -12.02 16.03
CA VAL A 249 25.10 -12.43 16.62
C VAL A 249 25.27 -11.89 18.05
N PHE A 250 24.48 -10.89 18.44
CA PHE A 250 24.56 -10.26 19.75
C PHE A 250 23.39 -10.71 20.63
N GLN A 251 23.70 -11.24 21.82
CA GLN A 251 22.68 -11.65 22.80
C GLN A 251 21.72 -10.49 23.15
N GLU A 252 20.50 -10.86 23.55
CA GLU A 252 19.58 -9.90 24.18
C GLU A 252 20.18 -9.40 25.49
N ASP A 253 19.96 -8.13 25.77
CA ASP A 253 20.59 -7.41 26.88
C ASP A 253 19.64 -7.45 28.09
N ASP A 254 20.17 -7.64 29.30
CA ASP A 254 19.47 -7.86 30.58
C ASP A 254 18.68 -6.63 31.12
N GLY A 255 17.98 -5.89 30.26
CA GLY A 255 17.00 -4.88 30.69
C GLY A 255 17.57 -3.62 31.37
N LYS A 256 18.91 -3.43 31.41
CA LYS A 256 19.49 -2.21 32.03
C LYS A 256 19.43 -0.99 31.10
N LYS A 257 18.43 -0.13 31.38
CA LYS A 257 18.13 1.23 30.85
C LYS A 257 18.18 1.37 29.32
N ASP A 258 17.07 1.84 28.76
CA ASP A 258 16.76 2.07 27.33
C ASP A 258 17.62 3.14 26.62
N ARG A 259 18.85 3.36 27.10
CA ARG A 259 19.78 4.39 26.62
C ARG A 259 20.24 4.06 25.21
N ILE A 260 19.83 4.89 24.27
CA ILE A 260 20.30 4.92 22.88
C ILE A 260 21.19 6.14 22.64
N SER A 261 21.91 6.17 21.53
CA SER A 261 22.76 7.32 21.18
C SER A 261 21.92 8.56 20.87
N ALA A 262 22.44 9.77 21.13
CA ALA A 262 21.73 11.01 20.83
C ALA A 262 21.31 11.13 19.34
N PRO A 263 22.15 10.75 18.35
CA PRO A 263 21.72 10.70 16.95
C PRO A 263 20.57 9.72 16.70
N ALA A 264 20.57 8.56 17.38
CA ALA A 264 19.48 7.59 17.25
C ALA A 264 18.17 8.10 17.87
N GLN A 265 18.26 8.83 18.99
CA GLN A 265 17.10 9.44 19.64
C GLN A 265 16.47 10.51 18.74
N LEU A 266 17.29 11.34 18.09
CA LEU A 266 16.83 12.33 17.13
C LEU A 266 16.20 11.66 15.90
N CYS A 267 16.85 10.64 15.34
CA CYS A 267 16.33 9.88 14.20
C CYS A 267 14.99 9.21 14.52
N PHE A 268 14.89 8.53 15.67
CA PHE A 268 13.67 7.89 16.15
C PHE A 268 12.54 8.91 16.33
N LYS A 269 12.81 10.03 17.02
CA LYS A 269 11.82 11.08 17.27
C LYS A 269 11.35 11.70 15.96
N ASN A 270 12.27 12.04 15.04
CA ASN A 270 11.90 12.59 13.74
C ASN A 270 11.03 11.62 12.93
N LEU A 271 11.38 10.32 12.86
CA LEU A 271 10.55 9.32 12.19
C LEU A 271 9.17 9.22 12.84
N GLN A 272 9.11 9.18 14.17
CA GLN A 272 7.86 9.09 14.91
C GLN A 272 6.96 10.30 14.69
N ASP A 273 7.50 11.51 14.85
CA ASP A 273 6.74 12.76 14.76
C ASP A 273 6.26 12.98 13.32
N LYS A 274 7.11 12.73 12.32
CA LYS A 274 6.72 12.82 10.90
C LYS A 274 5.71 11.74 10.54
N PHE A 275 5.86 10.51 11.03
CA PHE A 275 4.86 9.46 10.82
C PHE A 275 3.49 9.89 11.31
N TYR A 276 3.37 10.32 12.57
CA TYR A 276 2.09 10.73 13.13
C TYR A 276 1.53 11.97 12.41
N ALA A 277 2.34 13.02 12.21
CA ALA A 277 1.87 14.24 11.58
C ALA A 277 1.39 14.03 10.13
N ARG A 278 1.99 13.09 9.40
CA ARG A 278 1.59 12.78 8.02
C ARG A 278 0.37 11.86 7.95
N MET A 279 0.32 10.82 8.80
CA MET A 279 -0.80 9.89 8.81
C MET A 279 -2.07 10.50 9.40
N SER A 280 -1.93 11.30 10.46
CA SER A 280 -3.06 11.97 11.12
C SER A 280 -3.61 13.14 10.29
N TYR A 281 -2.93 13.57 9.23
CA TYR A 281 -3.38 14.65 8.36
C TYR A 281 -3.73 14.12 6.97
N ASP A 282 -4.91 13.50 6.87
CA ASP A 282 -5.49 12.95 5.64
C ASP A 282 -4.63 11.83 5.00
N LEU A 283 -4.01 10.95 5.81
CA LEU A 283 -3.28 9.76 5.36
C LEU A 283 -2.18 10.05 4.32
N ASN A 284 -1.32 11.03 4.58
CA ASN A 284 -0.31 11.47 3.63
C ASN A 284 0.89 10.51 3.53
N THR A 285 0.70 9.37 2.85
CA THR A 285 1.70 8.30 2.70
C THR A 285 2.89 8.69 1.83
N SER A 286 2.69 9.48 0.77
CA SER A 286 3.75 9.85 -0.17
C SER A 286 4.90 10.63 0.49
N HIS A 287 4.55 11.59 1.36
CA HIS A 287 5.53 12.37 2.11
C HIS A 287 6.18 11.60 3.26
N LEU A 288 5.62 10.46 3.65
CA LEU A 288 6.21 9.57 4.66
C LEU A 288 7.24 8.64 4.02
N LEU A 289 6.96 8.12 2.83
CA LEU A 289 7.89 7.26 2.07
C LEU A 289 9.17 8.00 1.65
N THR A 290 9.10 9.33 1.62
CA THR A 290 10.21 10.24 1.35
C THR A 290 10.62 10.95 2.65
N GLY A 291 11.89 11.34 2.80
CA GLY A 291 12.37 12.03 4.01
C GLY A 291 12.59 11.09 5.20
N ALA A 292 11.86 11.29 6.31
CA ALA A 292 12.22 10.70 7.61
C ALA A 292 12.29 9.16 7.63
N PHE A 293 11.46 8.48 6.83
CA PHE A 293 11.55 7.03 6.67
C PHE A 293 12.83 6.61 5.96
N GLN A 294 13.22 7.31 4.89
CA GLN A 294 14.48 7.07 4.18
C GLN A 294 15.68 7.40 5.06
N ASP A 295 15.62 8.49 5.84
CA ASP A 295 16.68 8.87 6.77
C ASP A 295 16.89 7.79 7.84
N ALA A 296 15.83 7.15 8.32
CA ALA A 296 15.93 6.04 9.26
C ALA A 296 16.58 4.79 8.63
N LEU A 297 16.31 4.49 7.36
CA LEU A 297 16.97 3.41 6.63
C LEU A 297 18.46 3.71 6.40
N LYS A 298 18.78 4.92 5.95
CA LYS A 298 20.17 5.39 5.76
C LYS A 298 20.95 5.38 7.06
N PHE A 299 20.35 5.87 8.14
CA PHE A 299 20.94 5.82 9.49
C PHE A 299 21.34 4.38 9.83
N ARG A 300 20.45 3.41 9.61
CA ARG A 300 20.73 2.00 9.92
C ARG A 300 21.87 1.44 9.07
N ASN A 301 21.85 1.64 7.75
CA ASN A 301 22.90 1.16 6.87
C ASN A 301 24.29 1.70 7.26
N ASN A 302 24.38 3.01 7.55
CA ASN A 302 25.64 3.63 7.97
C ASN A 302 26.16 3.04 9.29
N HIS A 303 25.28 2.85 10.27
CA HIS A 303 25.68 2.35 11.59
C HIS A 303 25.91 0.84 11.64
N LEU A 304 25.28 0.04 10.76
CA LEU A 304 25.60 -1.37 10.58
C LEU A 304 27.04 -1.57 10.12
N ASN A 305 27.50 -0.76 9.18
CA ASN A 305 28.89 -0.78 8.72
C ASN A 305 29.88 -0.40 9.83
N MET A 306 29.48 0.50 10.74
CA MET A 306 30.29 0.84 11.91
C MET A 306 30.35 -0.29 12.93
N LEU A 307 29.27 -1.03 13.14
CA LEU A 307 29.20 -2.18 14.06
C LEU A 307 30.12 -3.34 13.67
N LYS A 308 30.43 -3.49 12.39
CA LYS A 308 31.41 -4.46 11.88
C LYS A 308 32.86 -4.08 12.25
N LYS A 309 33.12 -2.85 12.71
CA LYS A 309 34.45 -2.38 13.13
C LYS A 309 34.66 -2.61 14.63
N LYS A 310 35.92 -2.80 15.06
CA LYS A 310 36.30 -2.97 16.47
C LYS A 310 36.00 -1.67 17.26
N GLN A 311 35.17 -1.76 18.30
CA GLN A 311 34.77 -0.62 19.15
C GLN A 311 34.69 -1.03 20.63
N PRO A 312 34.74 -0.06 21.58
CA PRO A 312 34.54 -0.34 23.00
C PRO A 312 33.17 -0.99 23.27
N LYS A 313 33.12 -2.00 24.15
CA LYS A 313 31.89 -2.78 24.45
C LYS A 313 30.68 -1.90 24.78
N ASN A 314 30.84 -0.86 25.58
CA ASN A 314 29.74 0.05 25.95
C ASN A 314 29.17 0.82 24.74
N GLN A 315 30.03 1.27 23.83
CA GLN A 315 29.60 1.98 22.62
C GLN A 315 28.88 1.02 21.65
N GLN A 316 29.37 -0.22 21.55
CA GLN A 316 28.74 -1.27 20.76
C GLN A 316 27.33 -1.60 21.28
N LEU A 317 27.15 -1.78 22.60
CA LEU A 317 25.85 -2.05 23.22
C LEU A 317 24.85 -0.91 22.96
N VAL A 318 25.26 0.35 23.13
CA VAL A 318 24.41 1.51 22.82
C VAL A 318 24.00 1.51 21.34
N MET A 319 24.93 1.18 20.43
CA MET A 319 24.62 1.09 19.00
C MET A 319 23.62 -0.02 18.66
N ILE A 320 23.77 -1.19 19.27
CA ILE A 320 22.86 -2.34 19.12
C ILE A 320 21.45 -1.94 19.57
N ARG A 321 21.32 -1.31 20.74
CA ARG A 321 20.03 -0.79 21.26
C ARG A 321 19.43 0.26 20.32
N SER A 322 20.23 1.20 19.83
CA SER A 322 19.82 2.20 18.84
C SER A 322 19.25 1.56 17.57
N LEU A 323 19.95 0.58 17.00
CA LEU A 323 19.51 -0.12 15.79
C LEU A 323 18.24 -0.94 16.03
N ARG A 324 18.12 -1.66 17.16
CA ARG A 324 16.91 -2.40 17.52
C ARG A 324 15.70 -1.46 17.62
N LYS A 325 15.85 -0.32 18.29
CA LYS A 325 14.77 0.67 18.48
C LYS A 325 14.30 1.27 17.15
N ILE A 326 15.23 1.68 16.28
CA ILE A 326 14.88 2.22 14.96
C ILE A 326 14.29 1.12 14.06
N LYS A 327 14.84 -0.11 14.07
CA LYS A 327 14.28 -1.26 13.34
C LYS A 327 12.83 -1.50 13.72
N ASN A 328 12.52 -1.53 15.02
CA ASN A 328 11.16 -1.73 15.50
C ASN A 328 10.22 -0.61 15.05
N LYS A 329 10.69 0.65 15.06
CA LYS A 329 9.89 1.77 14.55
C LYS A 329 9.63 1.66 13.04
N VAL A 330 10.63 1.30 12.25
CA VAL A 330 10.48 1.06 10.81
C VAL A 330 9.47 -0.07 10.56
N LYS A 331 9.51 -1.17 11.34
CA LYS A 331 8.53 -2.27 11.23
C LYS A 331 7.11 -1.83 11.61
N GLU A 332 6.93 -0.95 12.59
CA GLU A 332 5.62 -0.35 12.93
C GLU A 332 5.06 0.44 11.75
N VAL A 333 5.88 1.32 11.14
CA VAL A 333 5.49 2.10 9.96
C VAL A 333 5.10 1.17 8.80
N LEU A 334 5.93 0.17 8.50
CA LEU A 334 5.63 -0.80 7.44
C LEU A 334 4.35 -1.60 7.72
N LYS A 335 4.04 -1.92 8.99
CA LYS A 335 2.82 -2.63 9.36
C LYS A 335 1.57 -1.79 9.05
N VAL A 336 1.60 -0.49 9.36
CA VAL A 336 0.50 0.45 9.06
C VAL A 336 0.37 0.65 7.54
N LEU A 337 1.48 0.78 6.83
CA LEU A 337 1.47 0.88 5.37
C LEU A 337 1.14 -0.44 4.67
N GLY A 338 0.98 -1.55 5.39
CA GLY A 338 0.75 -2.89 4.84
C GLY A 338 1.91 -3.41 3.98
N LEU A 339 3.12 -2.94 4.25
CA LEU A 339 4.38 -3.30 3.61
C LEU A 339 5.27 -4.19 4.48
N LEU A 340 4.78 -4.70 5.61
CA LEU A 340 5.51 -5.70 6.41
C LEU A 340 5.17 -7.11 5.87
N PRO A 341 6.15 -7.88 5.36
CA PRO A 341 5.87 -9.19 4.76
C PRO A 341 5.54 -10.25 5.82
N ARG A 342 4.71 -11.22 5.44
CA ARG A 342 4.39 -12.41 6.28
C ARG A 342 5.46 -13.50 6.17
N SER A 343 6.08 -13.62 5.01
CA SER A 343 7.06 -14.64 4.59
C SER A 343 8.52 -14.38 5.06
N GLY A 344 8.76 -13.30 5.81
CA GLY A 344 10.13 -12.86 6.15
C GLY A 344 10.84 -12.12 5.02
N PHE A 345 11.90 -11.38 5.34
CA PHE A 345 12.56 -10.50 4.36
C PHE A 345 13.35 -11.26 3.30
N SER A 346 14.07 -12.33 3.68
CA SER A 346 14.89 -13.14 2.75
C SER A 346 14.04 -13.74 1.62
N GLN A 347 12.90 -14.33 1.95
CA GLN A 347 12.01 -14.93 0.94
C GLN A 347 11.48 -13.87 -0.04
N VAL A 348 11.12 -12.67 0.44
CA VAL A 348 10.62 -11.62 -0.44
C VAL A 348 11.74 -11.01 -1.30
N LEU A 349 12.96 -10.90 -0.78
CA LEU A 349 14.12 -10.49 -1.57
C LEU A 349 14.41 -11.45 -2.71
N GLN A 350 14.31 -12.77 -2.46
CA GLN A 350 14.42 -13.77 -3.51
C GLN A 350 13.30 -13.62 -4.56
N GLN A 351 12.05 -13.46 -4.12
CA GLN A 351 10.93 -13.25 -5.05
C GLN A 351 11.10 -11.98 -5.89
N LEU A 352 11.65 -10.89 -5.33
CA LEU A 352 11.97 -9.67 -6.09
C LEU A 352 13.07 -9.91 -7.13
N LYS A 353 14.10 -10.70 -6.77
CA LYS A 353 15.15 -11.15 -7.70
C LYS A 353 14.58 -11.98 -8.84
N ASP A 354 13.75 -12.97 -8.54
CA ASP A 354 13.11 -13.84 -9.56
C ASP A 354 12.24 -13.00 -10.52
N LYS A 355 11.51 -12.03 -9.98
CA LYS A 355 10.70 -11.10 -10.78
C LYS A 355 11.58 -10.21 -11.67
N ALA A 356 12.72 -9.73 -11.17
CA ALA A 356 13.67 -8.94 -11.96
C ALA A 356 14.29 -9.77 -13.10
N LEU A 357 14.70 -11.01 -12.82
CA LEU A 357 15.19 -11.95 -13.84
C LEU A 357 14.15 -12.22 -14.92
N LYS A 358 12.88 -12.44 -14.54
CA LYS A 358 11.78 -12.60 -15.49
C LYS A 358 11.59 -11.37 -16.39
N ARG A 359 11.74 -10.15 -15.86
CA ARG A 359 11.68 -8.91 -16.65
C ARG A 359 12.89 -8.74 -17.57
N ALA A 360 14.07 -9.16 -17.11
CA ALA A 360 15.33 -9.10 -17.86
C ALA A 360 15.42 -10.18 -18.96
N GLY A 361 14.56 -11.20 -18.94
CA GLY A 361 14.66 -12.36 -19.83
C GLY A 361 15.90 -13.22 -19.55
N LEU A 362 16.34 -13.26 -18.28
CA LEU A 362 17.53 -13.98 -17.84
C LEU A 362 17.18 -15.04 -16.79
N VAL A 363 18.03 -16.06 -16.67
CA VAL A 363 18.08 -16.93 -15.50
C VAL A 363 19.27 -16.55 -14.61
N GLU A 364 19.25 -16.94 -13.35
CA GLU A 364 20.31 -16.57 -12.39
C GLU A 364 21.69 -17.03 -12.86
N ALA A 365 21.78 -18.19 -13.51
CA ALA A 365 23.03 -18.69 -14.10
C ALA A 365 23.65 -17.71 -15.13
N ASN A 366 22.83 -16.98 -15.90
CA ASN A 366 23.35 -15.97 -16.83
C ASN A 366 24.01 -14.81 -16.08
N VAL A 367 23.41 -14.36 -14.98
CA VAL A 367 23.95 -13.24 -14.17
C VAL A 367 25.23 -13.66 -13.47
N LEU A 368 25.28 -14.87 -12.90
CA LEU A 368 26.49 -15.41 -12.27
C LEU A 368 27.65 -15.55 -13.26
N PHE A 369 27.37 -16.03 -14.48
CA PHE A 369 28.37 -16.07 -15.55
C PHE A 369 28.91 -14.67 -15.90
N MET A 370 28.04 -13.65 -15.97
CA MET A 370 28.47 -12.28 -16.25
C MET A 370 29.29 -11.69 -15.09
N ILE A 371 28.99 -12.05 -13.85
CA ILE A 371 29.79 -11.68 -12.67
C ILE A 371 31.20 -12.29 -12.76
N GLU A 372 31.31 -13.58 -13.08
CA GLU A 372 32.60 -14.26 -13.25
C GLU A 372 33.40 -13.63 -14.38
N LYS A 373 32.77 -13.43 -15.55
CA LYS A 373 33.40 -12.75 -16.69
C LYS A 373 33.92 -11.37 -16.31
N ARG A 374 33.15 -10.58 -15.55
CA ARG A 374 33.56 -9.27 -15.04
C ARG A 374 34.74 -9.37 -14.07
N ALA A 375 34.79 -10.40 -13.22
CA ALA A 375 35.93 -10.63 -12.33
C ALA A 375 37.20 -10.94 -13.14
N THR A 376 37.10 -11.74 -14.20
CA THR A 376 38.22 -12.05 -15.10
C THR A 376 38.70 -10.81 -15.86
N THR A 377 37.80 -9.98 -16.41
CA THR A 377 38.18 -8.77 -17.14
C THR A 377 38.89 -7.76 -16.23
N ARG A 378 38.41 -7.59 -14.99
CA ARG A 378 39.09 -6.77 -13.98
C ARG A 378 40.47 -7.29 -13.63
N LYS A 379 40.64 -8.61 -13.47
CA LYS A 379 41.95 -9.24 -13.23
C LYS A 379 42.93 -8.97 -14.37
N ASN A 380 42.43 -8.93 -15.60
CA ASN A 380 43.19 -8.61 -16.81
C ASN A 380 43.35 -7.09 -17.05
N LYS A 381 42.88 -6.24 -16.14
CA LYS A 381 42.89 -4.76 -16.24
C LYS A 381 42.09 -4.20 -17.43
N ASP A 382 41.17 -4.99 -17.99
CA ASP A 382 40.21 -4.54 -18.99
C ASP A 382 38.99 -3.94 -18.30
N PHE A 383 39.15 -2.70 -17.83
CA PHE A 383 38.09 -1.96 -17.13
C PHE A 383 36.94 -1.58 -18.08
N SER A 384 37.23 -1.36 -19.37
CA SER A 384 36.20 -1.03 -20.36
C SER A 384 35.18 -2.16 -20.53
N MET A 385 35.64 -3.40 -20.68
CA MET A 385 34.74 -4.55 -20.76
C MET A 385 34.01 -4.82 -19.43
N SER A 386 34.67 -4.61 -18.29
CA SER A 386 34.02 -4.69 -16.96
C SER A 386 32.84 -3.71 -16.84
N ASP A 387 33.03 -2.48 -17.31
CA ASP A 387 32.02 -1.43 -17.26
C ASP A 387 30.90 -1.72 -18.26
N HIS A 388 31.24 -2.23 -19.45
CA HIS A 388 30.25 -2.66 -20.44
C HIS A 388 29.33 -3.77 -19.91
N ILE A 389 29.87 -4.78 -19.22
CA ILE A 389 29.08 -5.84 -18.57
C ILE A 389 28.12 -5.24 -17.52
N SER A 390 28.62 -4.30 -16.72
CA SER A 390 27.83 -3.66 -15.66
C SER A 390 26.70 -2.79 -16.27
N ALA A 391 26.98 -2.10 -17.37
CA ALA A 391 26.01 -1.28 -18.10
C ALA A 391 24.93 -2.14 -18.76
N ASP A 392 25.29 -3.21 -19.47
CA ASP A 392 24.31 -4.12 -20.12
C ASP A 392 23.36 -4.77 -19.11
N LEU A 393 23.85 -5.18 -17.94
CA LEU A 393 22.97 -5.67 -16.88
C LEU A 393 22.05 -4.57 -16.34
N SER A 394 22.56 -3.35 -16.20
CA SER A 394 21.79 -2.21 -15.67
C SER A 394 20.68 -1.77 -16.63
N THR A 395 20.89 -1.85 -17.95
CA THR A 395 19.81 -1.59 -18.94
C THR A 395 18.70 -2.64 -18.88
N ARG A 396 18.98 -3.82 -18.32
CA ARG A 396 18.00 -4.90 -18.07
C ARG A 396 17.45 -4.91 -16.64
N GLY A 397 17.80 -3.92 -15.81
CA GLY A 397 17.29 -3.76 -14.45
C GLY A 397 18.03 -4.60 -13.40
N ILE A 398 19.29 -4.95 -13.66
CA ILE A 398 20.16 -5.72 -12.76
C ILE A 398 21.41 -4.89 -12.45
N ALA A 399 21.60 -4.53 -11.18
CA ALA A 399 22.79 -3.84 -10.71
C ALA A 399 23.75 -4.82 -10.02
N LEU A 400 25.04 -4.68 -10.32
CA LEU A 400 26.11 -5.39 -9.62
C LEU A 400 26.65 -4.54 -8.46
N MET A 401 26.96 -5.18 -7.33
CA MET A 401 27.50 -4.56 -6.13
C MET A 401 28.70 -5.36 -5.62
N ASP A 402 29.83 -4.71 -5.44
CA ASP A 402 31.02 -5.33 -4.89
C ASP A 402 31.06 -5.13 -3.37
N ALA A 403 31.28 -6.21 -2.61
CA ALA A 403 31.42 -6.18 -1.16
C ALA A 403 32.58 -7.10 -0.73
N GLY A 404 33.73 -6.50 -0.42
CA GLY A 404 34.96 -7.25 -0.19
C GLY A 404 35.43 -7.91 -1.49
N ASN A 405 35.64 -9.23 -1.46
CA ASN A 405 36.08 -10.01 -2.61
C ASN A 405 34.92 -10.63 -3.41
N GLU A 406 33.68 -10.38 -2.99
CA GLU A 406 32.48 -10.95 -3.61
C GLU A 406 31.70 -9.89 -4.37
N THR A 407 31.12 -10.27 -5.50
CA THR A 407 30.18 -9.45 -6.27
C THR A 407 28.80 -10.05 -6.17
N PHE A 408 27.85 -9.24 -5.70
CA PHE A 408 26.43 -9.58 -5.62
C PHE A 408 25.65 -8.83 -6.68
N TRP A 409 24.43 -9.27 -6.93
CA TRP A 409 23.49 -8.56 -7.80
C TRP A 409 22.18 -8.27 -7.09
N ARG A 410 21.52 -7.18 -7.50
CA ARG A 410 20.19 -6.80 -7.06
C ARG A 410 19.36 -6.23 -8.21
N PRO A 411 18.01 -6.24 -8.10
CA PRO A 411 17.16 -5.44 -8.98
C PRO A 411 17.52 -3.95 -8.89
N CYS A 412 17.41 -3.24 -10.00
CA CYS A 412 17.55 -1.79 -10.05
C CYS A 412 16.57 -1.17 -11.06
N VAL A 413 16.44 0.16 -11.01
CA VAL A 413 15.72 0.91 -12.05
C VAL A 413 16.48 0.80 -13.38
N LEU A 414 15.74 0.70 -14.49
CA LEU A 414 16.31 0.66 -15.83
C LEU A 414 17.12 1.93 -16.10
N VAL A 415 18.37 1.78 -16.52
CA VAL A 415 19.21 2.89 -16.99
C VAL A 415 19.02 3.01 -18.50
N CYS A 416 18.44 4.11 -18.97
CA CYS A 416 18.41 4.40 -20.41
C CYS A 416 19.84 4.61 -20.90
N ASN A 417 20.25 3.88 -21.93
CA ASN A 417 21.53 4.10 -22.59
C ASN A 417 21.47 5.44 -23.33
N PRO A 418 22.31 6.45 -23.01
CA PRO A 418 22.31 7.74 -23.71
C PRO A 418 22.65 7.63 -25.22
N THR A 419 23.21 6.48 -25.63
CA THR A 419 23.66 6.19 -26.99
C THR A 419 22.64 5.41 -27.84
N ALA A 420 21.44 5.18 -27.32
CA ALA A 420 20.33 4.55 -28.05
C ALA A 420 19.19 5.57 -28.28
N LEU A 421 19.49 6.60 -29.07
CA LEU A 421 18.52 7.51 -29.70
C LEU A 421 18.93 7.74 -31.14
#